data_AF-A0A4S4E9E8-F1
#
_entry.id   AF-A0A4S4E9E8-F1
#
_cell.length_a   1.000
_cell.length_b   1.000
_cell.length_c   1.000
_cell.angle_alpha   90.00
_cell.angle_beta   90.00
_cell.angle_gamma   90.00
#
_symmetry.space_group_name_H-M   'P 1'
#
loop_
_entity.id
_entity.type
_entity.pdbx_description
1 polymer ?
#
loop_
_entity_poly.entity_id
_entity_poly.type
_entity_poly.pdbx_seq_one_letter_code
_entity_poly.pdbx_strand_id
1 'polypeptide(L)'
;MVSQTIDLLKEELPVEQESLVVSGDVKTGLVIVDVENGFCTVGAGNLAPTMPDKQISGMIDETLRLATVFCDNKWPVFAFLDSHHPDIPEHPYPPHCIAGTDEAKLVPALQWLENEPNVTLRCKDCIDGFLGSIEKDGSNVFVDWVKTNQIKVILVVGICTDVCVLDFVCSALSARNRGFLTPLEDVIVYSHACATFDLPAHVARNIKRIAHPQFSLSSAYLKSSPDIDQWLLFLSRNGIKELVLELGEGEWFRAPSCLFFCRKLTRLELIRCELDPPPTFKGFLCLKYLNLQQVLIAPDVVESLISSCPLLESLTLSYFDSLALTICAPNLKYLCLEGEFKDICLKYTPLLLAISVAMYMTDDIAEHFEQSSSCNFDKFLGSVPCLERLIGHIYLTKYLSIGNDLGKLPVAYNHLKVIELYQVSFEDMKEILVVLRLIVNSPCLQELQISGSSNTSTATEAPDLDFWEKECPSDCTFSLLETVKMTDMSGVPHEMEFIKFLLRNSPMLETMSITPSVYVTDGRLNMLIELVRFRRASAQAEIIFIQD
;
A
#
# COMPACT_ATOMS: atom_id res chain seq x y z
N MET A 1 -4.02 -8.70 38.60
CA MET A 1 -3.45 -9.38 37.43
C MET A 1 -3.10 -8.43 36.27
N VAL A 2 -3.79 -7.30 36.06
CA VAL A 2 -3.49 -6.38 34.93
C VAL A 2 -2.20 -5.54 35.11
N SER A 3 -1.77 -5.20 36.34
CA SER A 3 -0.51 -4.45 36.54
C SER A 3 0.73 -5.34 36.34
N GLN A 4 0.72 -6.56 36.91
CA GLN A 4 1.84 -7.50 36.80
C GLN A 4 2.31 -7.76 35.35
N THR A 5 1.41 -7.78 34.36
CA THR A 5 1.80 -8.01 32.95
C THR A 5 2.42 -6.79 32.27
N ILE A 6 2.00 -5.57 32.62
CA ILE A 6 2.66 -4.35 32.14
C ILE A 6 4.03 -4.19 32.82
N ASP A 7 4.11 -4.55 34.11
CA ASP A 7 5.37 -4.53 34.86
C ASP A 7 6.37 -5.55 34.26
N LEU A 8 5.93 -6.77 33.94
CA LEU A 8 6.75 -7.77 33.24
C LEU A 8 7.17 -7.34 31.82
N LEU A 9 6.31 -6.62 31.06
CA LEU A 9 6.67 -6.11 29.74
C LEU A 9 7.68 -4.95 29.80
N LYS A 10 7.62 -4.12 30.84
CA LYS A 10 8.63 -3.10 31.10
C LYS A 10 9.97 -3.72 31.49
N GLU A 11 9.97 -4.87 32.16
CA GLU A 11 11.18 -5.61 32.53
C GLU A 11 11.87 -6.28 31.31
N GLU A 12 11.12 -6.64 30.27
CA GLU A 12 11.66 -7.30 29.06
C GLU A 12 11.99 -6.33 27.90
N LEU A 13 11.51 -5.09 27.96
CA LEU A 13 11.93 -4.06 27.01
C LEU A 13 13.40 -3.70 27.30
N PRO A 14 14.26 -3.55 26.28
CA PRO A 14 15.64 -3.11 26.46
C PRO A 14 15.75 -1.62 26.87
N VAL A 15 14.62 -1.01 27.28
CA VAL A 15 14.46 0.38 27.65
C VAL A 15 13.58 0.47 28.91
N GLU A 16 14.12 1.09 29.97
CA GLU A 16 13.40 1.32 31.22
C GLU A 16 12.65 2.66 31.16
N GLN A 17 11.33 2.64 31.37
CA GLN A 17 10.53 3.86 31.43
C GLN A 17 10.35 4.33 32.86
N GLU A 18 10.97 5.46 33.19
CA GLU A 18 10.92 6.05 34.52
C GLU A 18 10.56 7.55 34.49
N SER A 19 10.18 8.09 35.65
CA SER A 19 10.08 9.54 35.83
C SER A 19 11.46 10.12 36.08
N LEU A 20 11.96 10.95 35.17
CA LEU A 20 13.21 11.66 35.36
C LEU A 20 13.00 12.99 36.10
N VAL A 21 13.71 13.18 37.20
CA VAL A 21 13.86 14.50 37.83
C VAL A 21 15.21 15.07 37.41
N VAL A 22 15.18 16.13 36.61
CA VAL A 22 16.40 16.86 36.25
C VAL A 22 16.75 17.80 37.41
N SER A 23 17.68 17.38 38.28
CA SER A 23 18.23 18.22 39.35
C SER A 23 19.65 18.68 39.01
N GLY A 24 20.16 19.68 39.73
CA GLY A 24 21.55 20.14 39.58
C GLY A 24 22.61 19.23 40.22
N ASP A 25 22.19 18.15 40.89
CA ASP A 25 23.09 17.25 41.62
C ASP A 25 23.87 16.32 40.66
N VAL A 26 23.26 16.00 39.51
CA VAL A 26 23.88 15.24 38.42
C VAL A 26 24.14 16.19 37.26
N LYS A 27 25.34 16.12 36.68
CA LYS A 27 25.71 16.92 35.51
C LYS A 27 24.98 16.40 34.28
N THR A 28 23.82 16.97 34.01
CA THR A 28 22.97 16.62 32.86
C THR A 28 23.17 17.60 31.70
N GLY A 29 23.29 17.09 30.48
CA GLY A 29 23.23 17.89 29.26
C GLY A 29 21.94 17.62 28.48
N LEU A 30 21.37 18.66 27.86
CA LEU A 30 20.23 18.53 26.96
C LEU A 30 20.75 18.38 25.53
N VAL A 31 20.27 17.38 24.81
CA VAL A 31 20.55 17.18 23.38
C VAL A 31 19.25 17.34 22.60
N ILE A 32 19.21 18.32 21.70
CA ILE A 32 18.08 18.61 20.82
C ILE A 32 18.43 18.12 19.42
N VAL A 33 17.65 17.21 18.86
CA VAL A 33 17.90 16.61 17.54
C VAL A 33 16.90 17.17 16.53
N ASP A 34 17.40 17.95 15.59
CA ASP A 34 16.74 18.34 14.33
C ASP A 34 15.36 19.01 14.50
N VAL A 35 15.18 19.81 15.56
CA VAL A 35 13.96 20.61 15.78
C VAL A 35 13.98 21.86 14.90
N GLU A 36 13.97 21.62 13.60
CA GLU A 36 14.17 22.60 12.53
C GLU A 36 12.90 22.80 11.68
N ASN A 37 12.85 23.91 10.95
CA ASN A 37 11.69 24.22 10.11
C ASN A 37 11.45 23.16 9.05
N GLY A 38 12.51 22.65 8.42
CA GLY A 38 12.44 21.63 7.36
C GLY A 38 11.75 20.33 7.78
N PHE A 39 11.61 20.10 9.09
CA PHE A 39 10.92 18.94 9.66
C PHE A 39 9.67 19.31 10.46
N CYS A 40 9.62 20.50 11.08
CA CYS A 40 8.61 20.80 12.08
C CYS A 40 7.57 21.85 11.63
N THR A 41 7.93 22.73 10.69
CA THR A 41 7.11 23.89 10.34
C THR A 41 6.25 23.60 9.13
N VAL A 42 4.93 23.74 9.27
CA VAL A 42 3.97 23.36 8.21
C VAL A 42 4.32 24.04 6.88
N GLY A 43 4.61 23.23 5.87
CA GLY A 43 4.93 23.67 4.51
C GLY A 43 6.30 24.35 4.33
N ALA A 44 7.20 24.26 5.31
CA ALA A 44 8.50 24.94 5.22
C ALA A 44 9.50 24.26 4.26
N GLY A 45 9.34 22.96 3.98
CA GLY A 45 10.24 22.20 3.13
C GLY A 45 9.67 20.85 2.70
N ASN A 46 10.44 20.10 1.91
CA ASN A 46 9.99 18.81 1.34
C ASN A 46 9.71 17.74 2.40
N LEU A 47 10.36 17.83 3.55
CA LEU A 47 10.17 16.89 4.66
C LEU A 47 9.27 17.41 5.77
N ALA A 48 8.84 18.66 5.69
CA ALA A 48 8.00 19.29 6.70
C ALA A 48 6.55 18.78 6.62
N PRO A 49 5.77 18.88 7.71
CA PRO A 49 4.38 18.48 7.68
C PRO A 49 3.57 19.35 6.73
N THR A 50 2.61 18.78 6.02
CA THR A 50 1.72 19.52 5.09
C THR A 50 0.52 20.15 5.79
N MET A 51 0.22 19.70 7.01
CA MET A 51 -0.83 20.22 7.88
C MET A 51 -0.36 20.20 9.34
N PRO A 52 -0.99 20.94 10.27
CA PRO A 52 -0.62 20.92 11.68
C PRO A 52 -0.62 19.51 12.28
N ASP A 53 0.47 19.15 12.97
CA ASP A 53 0.65 17.87 13.65
C ASP A 53 0.77 18.08 15.17
N LYS A 54 -0.07 17.38 15.94
CA LYS A 54 -0.14 17.53 17.41
C LYS A 54 1.07 16.95 18.14
N GLN A 55 1.69 15.91 17.60
CA GLN A 55 2.88 15.31 18.20
C GLN A 55 4.07 16.23 18.01
N ILE A 56 4.25 16.79 16.81
CA ILE A 56 5.29 17.78 16.52
C ILE A 56 5.10 19.04 17.38
N SER A 57 3.87 19.58 17.45
CA SER A 57 3.64 20.77 18.29
C SER A 57 3.89 20.50 19.78
N GLY A 58 3.44 19.35 20.30
CA GLY A 58 3.70 18.96 21.69
C GLY A 58 5.19 18.74 21.97
N MET A 59 5.92 18.15 21.02
CA MET A 59 7.37 18.00 21.09
C MET A 59 8.07 19.35 21.17
N ILE A 60 7.70 20.33 20.33
CA ILE A 60 8.27 21.68 20.35
C ILE A 60 8.00 22.35 21.69
N ASP A 61 6.77 22.28 22.21
CA ASP A 61 6.41 22.89 23.49
C ASP A 61 7.22 22.30 24.67
N GLU A 62 7.37 20.98 24.71
CA GLU A 62 8.16 20.31 25.74
C GLU A 62 9.66 20.56 25.57
N THR A 63 10.16 20.62 24.34
CA THR A 63 11.56 20.97 24.04
C THR A 63 11.85 22.40 24.48
N LEU A 64 10.95 23.35 24.18
CA LEU A 64 11.05 24.73 24.63
C LEU A 64 11.08 24.82 26.15
N ARG A 65 10.19 24.09 26.84
CA ARG A 65 10.15 24.04 28.31
C ARG A 65 11.48 23.56 28.88
N LEU A 66 12.04 22.48 28.35
CA LEU A 66 13.33 21.93 28.80
C LEU A 66 14.50 22.86 28.48
N ALA A 67 14.58 23.38 27.25
CA ALA A 67 15.64 24.27 26.81
C ALA A 67 15.67 25.56 27.65
N THR A 68 14.50 26.11 28.01
CA THR A 68 14.37 27.24 28.92
C THR A 68 14.96 26.92 30.29
N VAL A 69 14.58 25.79 30.89
CA VAL A 69 15.12 25.36 32.19
C VAL A 69 16.65 25.19 32.15
N PHE A 70 17.19 24.55 31.11
CA PHE A 70 18.63 24.36 30.98
C PHE A 70 19.38 25.69 30.82
N CYS A 71 18.87 26.62 30.00
CA CYS A 71 19.52 27.91 29.78
C CYS A 71 19.41 28.85 30.99
N ASP A 72 18.29 28.83 31.72
CA ASP A 72 18.12 29.58 32.97
C ASP A 72 19.13 29.12 34.03
N ASN A 73 19.40 27.81 34.10
CA ASN A 73 20.36 27.22 35.03
C ASN A 73 21.80 27.18 34.49
N LYS A 74 22.03 27.69 33.27
CA LYS A 74 23.33 27.65 32.57
C LYS A 74 23.91 26.24 32.46
N TRP A 75 23.04 25.26 32.28
CA TRP A 75 23.39 23.87 31.99
C TRP A 75 23.69 23.68 30.50
N PRO A 76 24.54 22.70 30.14
CA PRO A 76 24.97 22.54 28.77
C PRO A 76 23.82 22.04 27.88
N VAL A 77 23.67 22.67 26.72
CA VAL A 77 22.73 22.28 25.66
C VAL A 77 23.51 22.03 24.38
N PHE A 78 23.21 20.95 23.67
CA PHE A 78 23.75 20.63 22.37
C PHE A 78 22.59 20.47 21.39
N ALA A 79 22.56 21.21 20.29
CA ALA A 79 21.53 21.06 19.27
C ALA A 79 22.16 20.61 17.95
N PHE A 80 21.66 19.50 17.42
CA PHE A 80 21.93 19.06 16.06
C PHE A 80 20.96 19.75 15.10
N LEU A 81 21.51 20.16 13.95
CA LEU A 81 20.79 20.76 12.85
C LEU A 81 21.16 20.00 11.59
N ASP A 82 20.18 19.38 10.95
CA ASP A 82 20.41 18.80 9.64
C ASP A 82 20.64 19.90 8.61
N SER A 83 21.69 19.75 7.80
CA SER A 83 22.18 20.82 6.96
C SER A 83 22.96 20.26 5.78
N HIS A 84 22.30 20.15 4.63
CA HIS A 84 22.89 19.56 3.44
C HIS A 84 23.38 20.60 2.42
N HIS A 85 24.39 20.18 1.66
CA HIS A 85 24.80 20.90 0.46
C HIS A 85 23.83 20.58 -0.70
N PRO A 86 23.38 21.57 -1.50
CA PRO A 86 22.41 21.34 -2.58
C PRO A 86 22.87 20.30 -3.63
N ASP A 87 24.19 20.19 -3.83
CA ASP A 87 24.79 19.27 -4.80
C ASP A 87 25.20 17.90 -4.22
N ILE A 88 24.98 17.66 -2.91
CA ILE A 88 25.33 16.40 -2.25
C ILE A 88 24.03 15.78 -1.71
N PRO A 89 23.36 14.91 -2.49
CA PRO A 89 22.10 14.32 -2.07
C PRO A 89 22.31 13.28 -0.96
N GLU A 90 21.45 13.31 0.06
CA GLU A 90 21.33 12.23 1.04
C GLU A 90 20.23 11.26 0.61
N HIS A 91 20.59 10.24 -0.16
CA HIS A 91 19.62 9.20 -0.54
C HIS A 91 19.25 8.32 0.66
N PRO A 92 17.96 7.95 0.83
CA PRO A 92 16.86 8.07 -0.13
C PRO A 92 16.00 9.35 -0.01
N TYR A 93 16.39 10.35 0.77
CA TYR A 93 15.59 11.54 1.06
C TYR A 93 15.62 12.57 -0.09
N PRO A 94 14.53 13.34 -0.29
CA PRO A 94 14.54 14.49 -1.21
C PRO A 94 15.46 15.60 -0.68
N PRO A 95 15.82 16.61 -1.50
CA PRO A 95 16.50 17.80 -1.00
C PRO A 95 15.71 18.42 0.15
N HIS A 96 16.37 18.62 1.29
CA HIS A 96 15.76 19.12 2.51
C HIS A 96 16.83 19.81 3.35
N CYS A 97 16.43 20.71 4.25
CA CYS A 97 17.33 21.40 5.18
C CYS A 97 18.60 21.90 4.49
N ILE A 98 18.45 22.55 3.33
CA ILE A 98 19.60 23.00 2.56
C ILE A 98 20.31 24.13 3.31
N ALA A 99 21.63 24.03 3.43
CA ALA A 99 22.46 24.98 4.16
C ALA A 99 22.19 26.43 3.72
N GLY A 100 21.90 27.29 4.70
CA GLY A 100 21.60 28.71 4.47
C GLY A 100 20.14 29.03 4.11
N THR A 101 19.27 28.03 3.95
CA THR A 101 17.83 28.23 3.81
C THR A 101 17.14 28.36 5.17
N ASP A 102 15.86 28.77 5.17
CA ASP A 102 15.06 28.77 6.40
C ASP A 102 14.72 27.35 6.88
N GLU A 103 14.79 26.34 6.00
CA GLU A 103 14.56 24.93 6.36
C GLU A 103 15.55 24.43 7.40
N ALA A 104 16.85 24.75 7.22
CA ALA A 104 17.97 24.34 8.07
C ALA A 104 18.14 25.19 9.34
N LYS A 105 17.10 25.93 9.74
CA LYS A 105 17.09 26.73 10.96
C LYS A 105 16.19 26.07 11.98
N LEU A 106 16.54 26.25 13.25
CA LEU A 106 15.66 25.93 14.37
C LEU A 106 14.27 26.55 14.14
N VAL A 107 13.24 25.85 14.62
CA VAL A 107 11.88 26.40 14.66
C VAL A 107 11.86 27.75 15.40
N PRO A 108 10.94 28.68 15.05
CA PRO A 108 10.91 30.02 15.64
C PRO A 108 10.89 30.03 17.18
N ALA A 109 10.26 29.03 17.79
CA ALA A 109 10.21 28.88 19.26
C ALA A 109 11.57 28.65 19.92
N LEU A 110 12.56 28.13 19.18
CA LEU A 110 13.88 27.74 19.70
C LEU A 110 15.04 28.58 19.12
N GLN A 111 14.79 29.48 18.16
CA GLN A 111 15.85 30.29 17.52
C GLN A 111 16.66 31.16 18.50
N TRP A 112 16.08 31.53 19.64
CA TRP A 112 16.80 32.28 20.68
C TRP A 112 18.01 31.52 21.23
N LEU A 113 18.04 30.18 21.14
CA LEU A 113 19.16 29.34 21.55
C LEU A 113 20.46 29.64 20.78
N GLU A 114 20.37 30.18 19.56
CA GLU A 114 21.54 30.59 18.77
C GLU A 114 22.41 31.64 19.46
N ASN A 115 21.84 32.38 20.41
CA ASN A 115 22.51 33.46 21.12
C ASN A 115 22.88 33.12 22.56
N GLU A 116 22.59 31.89 23.02
CA GLU A 116 22.87 31.48 24.40
C GLU A 116 24.29 30.89 24.55
N PRO A 117 25.08 31.34 25.53
CA PRO A 117 26.49 30.94 25.66
C PRO A 117 26.68 29.49 26.12
N ASN A 118 25.66 28.86 26.71
CA ASN A 118 25.69 27.46 27.15
C ASN A 118 25.13 26.49 26.09
N VAL A 119 24.78 26.99 24.89
CA VAL A 119 24.30 26.19 23.77
C VAL A 119 25.42 25.98 22.76
N THR A 120 25.59 24.73 22.31
CA THR A 120 26.44 24.37 21.17
C THR A 120 25.55 23.91 20.03
N LEU A 121 25.62 24.60 18.89
CA LEU A 121 24.92 24.20 17.67
C LEU A 121 25.87 23.41 16.77
N ARG A 122 25.39 22.30 16.23
CA ARG A 122 26.14 21.47 15.29
C ARG A 122 25.31 21.17 14.06
N CYS A 123 25.68 21.81 12.96
CA CYS A 123 25.23 21.39 11.63
C CYS A 123 25.84 20.02 11.30
N LYS A 124 25.00 19.09 10.85
CA LYS A 124 25.38 17.75 10.37
C LYS A 124 24.87 17.58 8.94
N ASP A 125 25.57 16.80 8.14
CA ASP A 125 25.23 16.47 6.75
C ASP A 125 24.73 15.02 6.60
N CYS A 126 24.36 14.39 7.71
CA CYS A 126 23.79 13.05 7.76
C CYS A 126 22.79 12.90 8.92
N ILE A 127 21.99 11.85 8.88
CA ILE A 127 21.00 11.52 9.92
C ILE A 127 21.59 11.38 11.35
N ASP A 128 22.80 10.80 11.51
CA ASP A 128 23.38 10.50 12.82
C ASP A 128 24.19 11.68 13.38
N GLY A 129 23.71 12.29 14.47
CA GLY A 129 24.39 13.42 15.12
C GLY A 129 25.78 13.11 15.70
N PHE A 130 26.05 11.87 16.11
CA PHE A 130 27.35 11.47 16.63
C PHE A 130 28.38 11.39 15.49
N LEU A 131 27.99 10.81 14.35
CA LEU A 131 28.84 10.77 13.15
C LEU A 131 29.01 12.16 12.54
N GLY A 132 27.94 12.96 12.46
CA GLY A 132 27.98 14.36 12.01
C GLY A 132 28.82 15.29 12.91
N SER A 133 29.21 14.83 14.09
CA SER A 133 30.13 15.53 14.98
C SER A 133 31.61 15.23 14.73
N ILE A 134 31.93 14.30 13.83
CA ILE A 134 33.32 13.97 13.50
C ILE A 134 33.92 15.06 12.62
N GLU A 135 35.07 15.57 13.02
CA GLU A 135 35.85 16.54 12.27
C GLU A 135 36.82 15.86 11.31
N LYS A 136 37.33 16.63 10.35
CA LYS A 136 38.29 16.13 9.35
C LYS A 136 39.59 15.59 9.96
N ASP A 137 39.94 16.03 11.16
CA ASP A 137 41.11 15.55 11.90
C ASP A 137 40.83 14.29 12.74
N GLY A 138 39.60 13.78 12.71
CA GLY A 138 39.15 12.61 13.46
C GLY A 138 38.73 12.92 14.90
N SER A 139 38.79 14.18 15.35
CA SER A 139 38.17 14.59 16.62
C SER A 139 36.64 14.56 16.52
N ASN A 140 35.96 14.60 17.66
CA ASN A 140 34.50 14.58 17.69
C ASN A 140 33.98 15.65 18.65
N VAL A 141 33.27 16.63 18.11
CA VAL A 141 32.80 17.81 18.84
C VAL A 141 31.85 17.43 19.98
N PHE A 142 31.00 16.42 19.77
CA PHE A 142 30.07 15.94 20.80
C PHE A 142 30.82 15.25 21.94
N VAL A 143 31.86 14.45 21.63
CA VAL A 143 32.74 13.84 22.63
C VAL A 143 33.43 14.90 23.49
N ASP A 144 33.95 15.95 22.85
CA ASP A 144 34.63 17.04 23.55
C ASP A 144 33.67 17.87 24.40
N TRP A 145 32.43 18.07 23.93
CA TRP A 145 31.38 18.73 24.69
C TRP A 145 31.02 17.94 25.96
N VAL A 146 30.85 16.61 25.86
CA VAL A 146 30.58 15.75 27.03
C VAL A 146 31.73 15.83 28.04
N LYS A 147 32.97 15.73 27.59
CA LYS A 147 34.17 15.77 28.45
C LYS A 147 34.35 17.14 29.10
N THR A 148 34.23 18.22 28.34
CA THR A 148 34.47 19.58 28.82
C THR A 148 33.45 19.96 29.90
N ASN A 149 32.19 19.58 29.70
CA ASN A 149 31.11 19.88 30.63
C ASN A 149 30.96 18.83 31.76
N GLN A 150 31.80 17.79 31.77
CA GLN A 150 31.76 16.69 32.75
C GLN A 150 30.37 16.05 32.84
N ILE A 151 29.73 15.85 31.69
CA ILE A 151 28.35 15.37 31.60
C ILE A 151 28.29 13.89 31.96
N LYS A 152 27.44 13.56 32.93
CA LYS A 152 27.16 12.20 33.39
C LYS A 152 25.88 11.63 32.78
N VAL A 153 24.93 12.49 32.43
CA VAL A 153 23.66 12.07 31.82
C VAL A 153 23.34 12.99 30.66
N ILE A 154 22.92 12.44 29.52
CA ILE A 154 22.31 13.25 28.46
C ILE A 154 20.80 12.98 28.37
N LEU A 155 20.04 14.06 28.24
CA LEU A 155 18.61 14.03 27.98
C LEU A 155 18.38 14.38 26.51
N VAL A 156 17.85 13.45 25.73
CA VAL A 156 17.67 13.56 24.28
C VAL A 156 16.21 13.84 23.97
N VAL A 157 15.99 14.83 23.10
CA VAL A 157 14.69 15.26 22.58
C VAL A 157 14.83 15.54 21.08
N GLY A 158 13.76 15.47 20.31
CA GLY A 158 13.80 15.84 18.88
C GLY A 158 13.00 14.95 17.94
N ILE A 159 13.34 15.04 16.66
CA ILE A 159 12.63 14.40 15.55
C ILE A 159 13.64 13.86 14.51
N CYS A 160 13.38 12.75 13.82
CA CYS A 160 12.36 11.74 14.12
C CYS A 160 12.83 10.80 15.24
N THR A 161 11.90 10.40 16.12
CA THR A 161 12.15 9.44 17.20
C THR A 161 12.86 8.16 16.74
N ASP A 162 12.53 7.69 15.54
CA ASP A 162 12.95 6.41 14.95
C ASP A 162 13.94 6.55 13.79
N VAL A 163 14.47 7.76 13.56
CA VAL A 163 15.55 8.02 12.58
C VAL A 163 16.69 8.76 13.28
N CYS A 164 16.74 10.10 13.21
CA CYS A 164 17.86 10.88 13.73
C CYS A 164 18.05 10.72 15.25
N VAL A 165 16.95 10.67 16.02
CA VAL A 165 17.03 10.46 17.47
C VAL A 165 17.53 9.06 17.79
N LEU A 166 16.99 8.03 17.12
CA LEU A 166 17.37 6.64 17.32
C LEU A 166 18.83 6.40 16.98
N ASP A 167 19.26 6.82 15.79
CA ASP A 167 20.64 6.61 15.31
C ASP A 167 21.64 7.29 16.22
N PHE A 168 21.40 8.57 16.57
CA PHE A 168 22.23 9.28 17.52
C PHE A 168 22.32 8.55 18.87
N VAL A 169 21.18 8.12 19.43
CA VAL A 169 21.16 7.42 20.73
C VAL A 169 21.93 6.11 20.67
N CYS A 170 21.74 5.31 19.61
CA CYS A 170 22.47 4.05 19.39
C CYS A 170 23.98 4.27 19.28
N SER A 171 24.40 5.29 18.53
CA SER A 171 25.82 5.67 18.38
C SER A 171 26.41 6.21 19.68
N ALA A 172 25.69 7.07 20.41
CA ALA A 172 26.11 7.60 21.70
C ALA A 172 26.26 6.48 22.75
N LEU A 173 25.31 5.56 22.86
CA LEU A 173 25.39 4.39 23.74
C LEU A 173 26.60 3.52 23.39
N SER A 174 26.83 3.27 22.10
CA SER A 174 27.96 2.49 21.62
C SER A 174 29.30 3.16 21.94
N ALA A 175 29.39 4.48 21.74
CA ALA A 175 30.58 5.27 22.05
C ALA A 175 30.86 5.33 23.56
N ARG A 176 29.81 5.50 24.39
CA ARG A 176 29.89 5.41 25.86
C ARG A 176 30.43 4.07 26.31
N ASN A 177 29.88 2.97 25.79
CA ASN A 177 30.29 1.61 26.16
C ASN A 177 31.75 1.30 25.76
N ARG A 178 32.29 2.00 24.75
CA ARG A 178 33.72 1.96 24.38
C ARG A 178 34.61 2.94 25.14
N GLY A 179 34.05 3.73 26.06
CA GLY A 179 34.76 4.68 26.90
C GLY A 179 35.06 6.03 26.22
N PHE A 180 34.59 6.25 24.98
CA PHE A 180 34.83 7.51 24.26
C PHE A 180 34.16 8.71 24.95
N LEU A 181 33.00 8.48 25.56
CA LEU A 181 32.17 9.52 26.21
C LEU A 181 32.37 9.62 27.73
N THR A 182 33.46 9.10 28.31
CA THR A 182 33.73 9.23 29.76
C THR A 182 33.67 10.72 30.19
N PRO A 183 32.89 11.13 31.22
CA PRO A 183 32.29 10.33 32.29
C PRO A 183 30.79 10.02 32.10
N LEU A 184 30.27 10.01 30.88
CA LEU A 184 28.85 9.72 30.60
C LEU A 184 28.46 8.34 31.14
N GLU A 185 27.47 8.34 32.03
CA GLU A 185 26.89 7.17 32.65
C GLU A 185 25.60 6.77 31.90
N ASP A 186 24.75 7.73 31.53
CA ASP A 186 23.43 7.43 30.96
C ASP A 186 22.98 8.31 29.79
N VAL A 187 22.11 7.73 28.94
CA VAL A 187 21.48 8.36 27.77
C VAL A 187 19.98 8.16 27.88
N ILE A 188 19.25 9.25 28.15
CA ILE A 188 17.81 9.21 28.40
C ILE A 188 17.07 9.88 27.25
N VAL A 189 16.06 9.23 26.70
CA VAL A 189 15.17 9.82 25.67
C VAL A 189 13.87 10.26 26.33
N TYR A 190 13.53 11.54 26.24
CA TYR A 190 12.27 12.05 26.81
C TYR A 190 11.13 11.97 25.81
N SER A 191 10.33 10.90 25.91
CA SER A 191 9.29 10.55 24.94
C SER A 191 8.26 11.65 24.65
N HIS A 192 7.95 12.53 25.60
CA HIS A 192 6.99 13.63 25.38
C HIS A 192 7.59 14.79 24.56
N ALA A 193 8.92 14.87 24.50
CA ALA A 193 9.66 15.78 23.63
C ALA A 193 10.32 15.05 22.46
N CYS A 194 9.73 13.94 22.01
CA CYS A 194 10.09 13.32 20.73
C CYS A 194 8.85 13.15 19.84
N ALA A 195 9.03 13.35 18.54
CA ALA A 195 7.98 13.15 17.55
C ALA A 195 8.48 12.32 16.36
N THR A 196 7.55 11.71 15.65
CA THR A 196 7.82 11.09 14.34
C THR A 196 6.67 11.37 13.39
N PHE A 197 6.92 11.32 12.09
CA PHE A 197 5.88 11.54 11.09
C PHE A 197 4.98 10.29 10.96
N ASP A 198 3.68 10.51 10.79
CA ASP A 198 2.76 9.48 10.30
C ASP A 198 2.56 9.68 8.79
N LEU A 199 3.36 8.98 7.99
CA LEU A 199 3.23 8.95 6.53
C LEU A 199 2.88 7.53 6.06
N PRO A 200 1.60 7.11 6.13
CA PRO A 200 1.17 5.79 5.69
C PRO A 200 1.68 5.44 4.28
N ALA A 201 2.03 4.17 4.07
CA ALA A 201 2.62 3.73 2.81
C ALA A 201 1.80 4.05 1.56
N HIS A 202 0.47 4.08 1.67
CA HIS A 202 -0.41 4.43 0.54
C HIS A 202 -0.35 5.93 0.21
N VAL A 203 -0.23 6.81 1.22
CA VAL A 203 -0.02 8.26 1.04
C VAL A 203 1.36 8.50 0.46
N ALA A 204 2.38 7.85 1.02
CA ALA A 204 3.77 7.94 0.60
C ALA A 204 3.94 7.55 -0.88
N ARG A 205 3.34 6.44 -1.32
CA ARG A 205 3.30 6.01 -2.74
C ARG A 205 2.68 7.07 -3.64
N ASN A 206 1.57 7.68 -3.21
CA ASN A 206 0.87 8.71 -4.00
C ASN A 206 1.68 10.00 -4.16
N ILE A 207 2.50 10.36 -3.16
CA ILE A 207 3.33 11.57 -3.19
C ILE A 207 4.81 11.29 -3.48
N LYS A 208 5.14 10.06 -3.91
CA LYS A 208 6.53 9.57 -4.15
C LYS A 208 7.49 9.86 -2.99
N ARG A 209 7.01 9.73 -1.75
CA ARG A 209 7.82 9.80 -0.53
C ARG A 209 7.95 8.42 0.10
N ILE A 210 8.88 8.28 1.03
CA ILE A 210 9.10 7.04 1.79
C ILE A 210 8.02 6.90 2.84
N ALA A 211 7.46 5.69 2.94
CA ALA A 211 6.46 5.37 3.95
C ALA A 211 7.04 5.47 5.35
N HIS A 212 6.28 6.07 6.25
CA HIS A 212 6.58 6.24 7.66
C HIS A 212 5.34 5.84 8.50
N PRO A 213 4.87 4.57 8.42
CA PRO A 213 3.65 4.15 9.09
C PRO A 213 3.83 4.10 10.62
N GLN A 214 2.83 4.58 11.38
CA GLN A 214 2.85 4.57 12.85
C GLN A 214 3.15 3.20 13.50
N PHE A 215 2.85 2.08 12.84
CA PHE A 215 3.33 0.76 13.24
C PHE A 215 3.26 -0.24 12.06
N SER A 216 4.37 -0.88 11.73
CA SER A 216 4.43 -1.96 10.74
C SER A 216 5.37 -3.04 11.27
N LEU A 217 4.92 -4.28 11.27
CA LEU A 217 5.75 -5.43 11.61
C LEU A 217 5.86 -6.34 10.38
N SER A 218 7.01 -6.30 9.73
CA SER A 218 7.34 -7.19 8.61
C SER A 218 8.70 -7.83 8.90
N SER A 219 8.76 -9.16 8.91
CA SER A 219 10.03 -9.89 8.99
C SER A 219 9.89 -11.30 8.45
N ALA A 220 10.80 -11.65 7.53
CA ALA A 220 10.96 -13.02 7.05
C ALA A 220 11.47 -13.99 8.13
N TYR A 221 11.96 -13.48 9.26
CA TYR A 221 12.54 -14.29 10.34
C TYR A 221 11.66 -14.37 11.59
N LEU A 222 10.64 -13.51 11.72
CA LEU A 222 9.69 -13.57 12.82
C LEU A 222 8.77 -14.77 12.61
N LYS A 223 9.02 -15.82 13.38
CA LYS A 223 8.07 -16.93 13.58
C LYS A 223 7.08 -16.54 14.65
N SER A 224 5.90 -17.15 14.64
CA SER A 224 4.91 -17.01 15.71
C SER A 224 5.59 -17.14 17.08
N SER A 225 5.66 -16.04 17.84
CA SER A 225 6.27 -16.00 19.18
C SER A 225 5.32 -15.32 20.17
N PRO A 226 5.40 -15.67 21.47
CA PRO A 226 4.65 -14.99 22.52
C PRO A 226 4.85 -13.46 22.54
N ASP A 227 5.96 -12.97 22.00
CA ASP A 227 6.27 -11.53 21.94
C ASP A 227 5.32 -10.79 20.99
N ILE A 228 4.99 -11.40 19.84
CA ILE A 228 4.03 -10.84 18.89
C ILE A 228 2.65 -10.72 19.54
N ASP A 229 2.24 -11.72 20.34
CA ASP A 229 0.97 -11.68 21.07
C ASP A 229 0.92 -10.53 22.07
N GLN A 230 2.03 -10.29 22.78
CA GLN A 230 2.14 -9.18 23.71
C GLN A 230 2.14 -7.82 23.00
N TRP A 231 2.82 -7.71 21.85
CA TRP A 231 2.79 -6.50 21.04
C TRP A 231 1.37 -6.19 20.57
N LEU A 232 0.65 -7.17 20.02
CA LEU A 232 -0.73 -6.99 19.61
C LEU A 232 -1.64 -6.63 20.79
N LEU A 233 -1.42 -7.22 21.97
CA LEU A 233 -2.14 -6.85 23.18
C LEU A 233 -1.88 -5.38 23.58
N PHE A 234 -0.62 -4.93 23.54
CA PHE A 234 -0.26 -3.56 23.81
C PHE A 234 -0.89 -2.60 22.79
N LEU A 235 -0.75 -2.89 21.49
CA LEU A 235 -1.25 -2.04 20.41
C LEU A 235 -2.78 -1.91 20.45
N SER A 236 -3.48 -3.01 20.76
CA SER A 236 -4.95 -2.99 20.91
C SER A 236 -5.45 -1.99 21.95
N ARG A 237 -4.64 -1.69 22.98
CA ARG A 237 -4.96 -0.75 24.06
C ARG A 237 -4.56 0.69 23.75
N ASN A 238 -3.63 0.89 22.82
CA ASN A 238 -3.07 2.21 22.50
C ASN A 238 -3.77 2.90 21.31
N GLY A 239 -4.75 2.25 20.70
CA GLY A 239 -5.60 2.89 19.69
C GLY A 239 -4.89 3.14 18.36
N ILE A 240 -4.12 2.15 17.93
CA ILE A 240 -3.48 2.13 16.61
C ILE A 240 -4.49 2.32 15.46
N LYS A 241 -4.03 2.93 14.38
CA LYS A 241 -4.82 3.17 13.16
C LYS A 241 -4.46 2.24 12.01
N GLU A 242 -3.18 1.93 11.87
CA GLU A 242 -2.70 1.01 10.84
C GLU A 242 -1.99 -0.16 11.49
N LEU A 243 -2.25 -1.36 10.99
CA LEU A 243 -1.55 -2.57 11.37
C LEU A 243 -1.26 -3.38 10.12
N VAL A 244 0.02 -3.62 9.89
CA VAL A 244 0.52 -4.52 8.85
C VAL A 244 1.30 -5.62 9.56
N LEU A 245 0.86 -6.86 9.40
CA LEU A 245 1.55 -8.06 9.89
C LEU A 245 1.92 -8.93 8.70
N GLU A 246 3.22 -9.04 8.45
CA GLU A 246 3.80 -9.92 7.45
C GLU A 246 4.83 -10.83 8.13
N LEU A 247 4.50 -12.11 8.20
CA LEU A 247 5.30 -13.13 8.89
C LEU A 247 5.89 -14.11 7.87
N GLY A 248 7.13 -14.53 8.11
CA GLY A 248 7.91 -15.33 7.18
C GLY A 248 7.41 -16.75 6.93
N GLU A 249 8.22 -17.52 6.19
CA GLU A 249 7.92 -18.91 5.86
C GLU A 249 8.06 -19.81 7.12
N GLY A 250 6.92 -20.33 7.60
CA GLY A 250 6.82 -21.11 8.83
C GLY A 250 5.38 -21.49 9.16
N GLU A 251 5.14 -21.86 10.42
CA GLU A 251 3.79 -22.13 10.94
C GLU A 251 2.89 -20.90 10.84
N TRP A 252 1.59 -21.15 10.61
CA TRP A 252 0.57 -20.13 10.58
C TRP A 252 0.49 -19.39 11.92
N PHE A 253 0.53 -18.06 11.87
CA PHE A 253 0.39 -17.26 13.08
C PHE A 253 -1.08 -17.12 13.45
N ARG A 254 -1.49 -17.74 14.57
CA ARG A 254 -2.84 -17.58 15.11
C ARG A 254 -2.96 -16.20 15.76
N ALA A 255 -3.66 -15.28 15.10
CA ALA A 255 -3.83 -13.95 15.62
C ALA A 255 -4.60 -13.97 16.96
N PRO A 256 -4.07 -13.34 18.02
CA PRO A 256 -4.72 -13.32 19.31
C PRO A 256 -6.01 -12.49 19.26
N SER A 257 -6.98 -12.87 20.10
CA SER A 257 -8.30 -12.20 20.17
C SER A 257 -8.22 -10.69 20.42
N CYS A 258 -7.10 -10.20 21.00
CA CYS A 258 -6.88 -8.78 21.25
C CYS A 258 -6.82 -7.93 19.98
N LEU A 259 -6.41 -8.50 18.84
CA LEU A 259 -6.44 -7.86 17.52
C LEU A 259 -7.83 -7.29 17.21
N PHE A 260 -8.88 -8.05 17.51
CA PHE A 260 -10.27 -7.70 17.22
C PHE A 260 -10.83 -6.60 18.15
N PHE A 261 -10.05 -6.14 19.15
CA PHE A 261 -10.41 -5.01 20.01
C PHE A 261 -9.79 -3.67 19.56
N CYS A 262 -9.02 -3.64 18.47
CA CYS A 262 -8.45 -2.41 17.89
C CYS A 262 -9.54 -1.48 17.31
N ARG A 263 -10.15 -0.63 18.16
CA ARG A 263 -11.33 0.19 17.79
C ARG A 263 -11.06 1.33 16.81
N LYS A 264 -9.81 1.81 16.72
CA LYS A 264 -9.42 2.95 15.89
C LYS A 264 -8.78 2.54 14.56
N LEU A 265 -8.73 1.24 14.29
CA LEU A 265 -8.08 0.69 13.12
C LEU A 265 -8.78 1.15 11.84
N THR A 266 -8.05 1.85 10.97
CA THR A 266 -8.46 2.31 9.65
C THR A 266 -7.87 1.43 8.54
N ARG A 267 -6.75 0.75 8.80
CA ARG A 267 -6.11 -0.16 7.87
C ARG A 267 -5.59 -1.41 8.57
N LEU A 268 -5.91 -2.57 7.99
CA LEU A 268 -5.48 -3.88 8.47
C LEU A 268 -4.96 -4.69 7.29
N GLU A 269 -3.69 -5.09 7.36
CA GLU A 269 -3.09 -6.01 6.40
C GLU A 269 -2.51 -7.20 7.16
N LEU A 270 -3.00 -8.39 6.82
CA LEU A 270 -2.58 -9.63 7.44
C LEU A 270 -2.16 -10.60 6.35
N ILE A 271 -0.91 -11.05 6.45
CA ILE A 271 -0.31 -11.99 5.52
C ILE A 271 0.09 -13.23 6.33
N ARG A 272 -0.33 -14.42 5.89
CA ARG A 272 0.01 -15.72 6.53
C ARG A 272 -0.49 -15.86 7.98
N CYS A 273 -1.72 -15.42 8.24
CA CYS A 273 -2.34 -15.46 9.57
C CYS A 273 -3.50 -16.47 9.66
N GLU A 274 -3.73 -17.05 10.83
CA GLU A 274 -4.98 -17.74 11.18
C GLU A 274 -5.85 -16.79 12.02
N LEU A 275 -7.12 -16.64 11.64
CA LEU A 275 -8.07 -15.74 12.30
C LEU A 275 -9.22 -16.50 12.92
N ASP A 276 -9.48 -16.21 14.19
CA ASP A 276 -10.59 -16.73 14.97
C ASP A 276 -11.24 -15.57 15.77
N PRO A 277 -12.10 -14.76 15.13
CA PRO A 277 -12.73 -13.62 15.78
C PRO A 277 -13.62 -14.08 16.96
N PRO A 278 -13.52 -13.46 18.14
CA PRO A 278 -14.31 -13.87 19.29
C PRO A 278 -15.81 -13.58 19.05
N PRO A 279 -16.74 -14.32 19.67
CA PRO A 279 -18.20 -14.08 19.51
C PRO A 279 -18.67 -12.68 19.95
N THR A 280 -17.86 -11.96 20.72
CA THR A 280 -18.13 -10.59 21.17
C THR A 280 -17.66 -9.53 20.18
N PHE A 281 -16.99 -9.93 19.09
CA PHE A 281 -16.51 -9.03 18.05
C PHE A 281 -17.69 -8.38 17.34
N LYS A 282 -17.67 -7.04 17.31
CA LYS A 282 -18.72 -6.22 16.68
C LYS A 282 -18.27 -5.60 15.35
N GLY A 283 -17.16 -6.07 14.80
CA GLY A 283 -16.55 -5.48 13.61
C GLY A 283 -15.51 -4.40 13.89
N PHE A 284 -14.74 -4.09 12.86
CA PHE A 284 -13.82 -2.96 12.85
C PHE A 284 -14.54 -1.70 12.34
N LEU A 285 -15.09 -0.93 13.27
CA LEU A 285 -16.01 0.18 12.94
C LEU A 285 -15.37 1.36 12.20
N CYS A 286 -14.05 1.52 12.29
CA CYS A 286 -13.29 2.58 11.61
C CYS A 286 -12.56 2.09 10.35
N LEU A 287 -12.63 0.80 10.02
CA LEU A 287 -11.78 0.19 9.00
C LEU A 287 -12.21 0.62 7.60
N LYS A 288 -11.23 1.14 6.85
CA LYS A 288 -11.36 1.58 5.46
C LYS A 288 -10.64 0.65 4.48
N TYR A 289 -9.56 0.02 4.93
CA TYR A 289 -8.71 -0.83 4.11
C TYR A 289 -8.50 -2.18 4.80
N LEU A 290 -8.91 -3.26 4.13
CA LEU A 290 -8.69 -4.63 4.59
C LEU A 290 -7.94 -5.41 3.51
N ASN A 291 -6.77 -5.95 3.86
CA ASN A 291 -6.00 -6.84 3.01
C ASN A 291 -5.73 -8.15 3.76
N LEU A 292 -6.28 -9.25 3.25
CA LEU A 292 -6.04 -10.59 3.77
C LEU A 292 -5.39 -11.44 2.68
N GLN A 293 -4.14 -11.83 2.89
CA GLN A 293 -3.40 -12.64 1.92
C GLN A 293 -2.90 -13.91 2.58
N GLN A 294 -3.22 -15.07 2.01
CA GLN A 294 -2.90 -16.36 2.62
C GLN A 294 -3.40 -16.35 4.07
N VAL A 295 -4.71 -16.39 4.30
CA VAL A 295 -5.29 -16.33 5.65
C VAL A 295 -6.17 -17.56 5.91
N LEU A 296 -5.92 -18.28 7.00
CA LEU A 296 -6.78 -19.37 7.46
C LEU A 296 -7.93 -18.81 8.27
N ILE A 297 -9.13 -18.87 7.72
CA ILE A 297 -10.36 -18.35 8.32
C ILE A 297 -11.56 -19.11 7.75
N ALA A 298 -12.57 -19.37 8.58
CA ALA A 298 -13.77 -20.05 8.12
C ALA A 298 -14.58 -19.16 7.14
N PRO A 299 -15.16 -19.71 6.05
CA PRO A 299 -15.88 -18.94 5.03
C PRO A 299 -16.95 -17.98 5.54
N ASP A 300 -17.80 -18.45 6.46
CA ASP A 300 -18.88 -17.67 7.08
C ASP A 300 -18.35 -16.51 7.93
N VAL A 301 -17.17 -16.70 8.52
CA VAL A 301 -16.48 -15.67 9.30
C VAL A 301 -15.92 -14.57 8.40
N VAL A 302 -15.46 -14.88 7.18
CA VAL A 302 -15.02 -13.87 6.20
C VAL A 302 -16.16 -12.91 5.84
N GLU A 303 -17.33 -13.45 5.51
CA GLU A 303 -18.51 -12.63 5.17
C GLU A 303 -18.96 -11.78 6.36
N SER A 304 -18.97 -12.35 7.57
CA SER A 304 -19.29 -11.65 8.82
C SER A 304 -18.28 -10.53 9.11
N LEU A 305 -16.99 -10.78 8.90
CA LEU A 305 -15.92 -9.79 9.08
C LEU A 305 -16.10 -8.59 8.14
N ILE A 306 -16.34 -8.85 6.85
CA ILE A 306 -16.53 -7.81 5.83
C ILE A 306 -17.79 -6.98 6.14
N SER A 307 -18.92 -7.65 6.38
CA SER A 307 -20.20 -6.98 6.66
C SER A 307 -20.18 -6.17 7.98
N SER A 308 -19.30 -6.52 8.91
CA SER A 308 -19.10 -5.80 10.17
C SER A 308 -18.13 -4.60 10.03
N CYS A 309 -17.64 -4.28 8.83
CA CYS A 309 -16.78 -3.11 8.56
C CYS A 309 -17.56 -2.04 7.75
N PRO A 310 -18.36 -1.17 8.40
CA PRO A 310 -19.30 -0.28 7.70
C PRO A 310 -18.63 0.83 6.87
N LEU A 311 -17.37 1.16 7.17
CA LEU A 311 -16.61 2.22 6.47
C LEU A 311 -15.63 1.65 5.44
N LEU A 312 -15.72 0.37 5.10
CA LEU A 312 -14.77 -0.30 4.21
C LEU A 312 -14.83 0.31 2.80
N GLU A 313 -13.70 0.87 2.35
CA GLU A 313 -13.54 1.50 1.03
C GLU A 313 -12.72 0.61 0.08
N SER A 314 -11.81 -0.22 0.60
CA SER A 314 -10.95 -1.12 -0.17
C SER A 314 -10.85 -2.50 0.48
N LEU A 315 -11.04 -3.54 -0.33
CA LEU A 315 -10.94 -4.93 0.09
C LEU A 315 -10.03 -5.72 -0.86
N THR A 316 -9.04 -6.39 -0.29
CA THR A 316 -8.19 -7.35 -0.98
C THR A 316 -8.25 -8.70 -0.28
N LEU A 317 -8.58 -9.76 -1.02
CA LEU A 317 -8.54 -11.14 -0.57
C LEU A 317 -7.70 -11.95 -1.55
N SER A 318 -6.56 -12.50 -1.11
CA SER A 318 -5.65 -13.27 -1.96
C SER A 318 -5.34 -14.66 -1.38
N TYR A 319 -5.20 -15.66 -2.25
CA TYR A 319 -4.87 -17.05 -1.93
C TYR A 319 -5.90 -17.73 -1.00
N PHE A 320 -7.18 -17.58 -1.34
CA PHE A 320 -8.26 -18.33 -0.70
C PHE A 320 -8.58 -19.60 -1.49
N ASP A 321 -8.84 -20.69 -0.78
CA ASP A 321 -9.15 -21.99 -1.37
C ASP A 321 -10.66 -22.27 -1.34
N SER A 322 -11.24 -22.52 -2.52
CA SER A 322 -12.61 -23.03 -2.69
C SER A 322 -13.72 -22.24 -1.96
N LEU A 323 -13.60 -20.90 -1.90
CA LEU A 323 -14.50 -20.03 -1.14
C LEU A 323 -15.79 -19.69 -1.91
N ALA A 324 -16.95 -19.83 -1.26
CA ALA A 324 -18.19 -19.17 -1.71
C ALA A 324 -18.30 -17.84 -0.97
N LEU A 325 -18.29 -16.72 -1.70
CA LEU A 325 -18.10 -15.39 -1.12
C LEU A 325 -19.25 -14.45 -1.47
N THR A 326 -19.97 -13.98 -0.45
CA THR A 326 -20.94 -12.89 -0.54
C THR A 326 -20.37 -11.62 0.09
N ILE A 327 -20.14 -10.59 -0.71
CA ILE A 327 -19.63 -9.29 -0.25
C ILE A 327 -20.80 -8.33 -0.04
N CYS A 328 -20.99 -7.88 1.20
CA CYS A 328 -21.96 -6.85 1.58
C CYS A 328 -21.22 -5.62 2.14
N ALA A 329 -20.87 -4.66 1.29
CA ALA A 329 -20.07 -3.49 1.69
C ALA A 329 -20.52 -2.21 0.95
N PRO A 330 -21.39 -1.37 1.56
CA PRO A 330 -22.04 -0.24 0.86
C PRO A 330 -21.10 0.90 0.48
N ASN A 331 -19.96 1.04 1.17
CA ASN A 331 -18.97 2.08 0.92
C ASN A 331 -17.76 1.59 0.10
N LEU A 332 -17.79 0.34 -0.37
CA LEU A 332 -16.67 -0.28 -1.08
C LEU A 332 -16.47 0.39 -2.44
N LYS A 333 -15.24 0.82 -2.71
CA LYS A 333 -14.80 1.47 -3.96
C LYS A 333 -13.84 0.59 -4.76
N TYR A 334 -13.02 -0.20 -4.08
CA TYR A 334 -11.99 -1.03 -4.69
C TYR A 334 -12.09 -2.47 -4.18
N LEU A 335 -12.15 -3.42 -5.12
CA LEU A 335 -12.19 -4.86 -4.83
C LEU A 335 -11.09 -5.58 -5.59
N CYS A 336 -10.22 -6.29 -4.87
CA CYS A 336 -9.23 -7.19 -5.44
C CYS A 336 -9.44 -8.60 -4.89
N LEU A 337 -9.63 -9.58 -5.77
CA LEU A 337 -9.80 -10.98 -5.41
C LEU A 337 -8.78 -11.84 -6.17
N GLU A 338 -8.12 -12.75 -5.47
CA GLU A 338 -7.20 -13.71 -6.06
C GLU A 338 -7.35 -15.04 -5.33
N GLY A 339 -7.63 -16.12 -6.05
CA GLY A 339 -7.80 -17.42 -5.44
C GLY A 339 -8.78 -18.33 -6.17
N GLU A 340 -9.15 -19.40 -5.48
CA GLU A 340 -10.15 -20.37 -5.90
C GLU A 340 -11.51 -20.03 -5.31
N PHE A 341 -12.49 -19.70 -6.16
CA PHE A 341 -13.83 -19.33 -5.72
C PHE A 341 -14.90 -20.23 -6.35
N LYS A 342 -15.82 -20.74 -5.53
CA LYS A 342 -16.98 -21.53 -5.98
C LYS A 342 -18.14 -20.67 -6.43
N ASP A 343 -18.33 -19.52 -5.78
CA ASP A 343 -19.34 -18.53 -6.15
C ASP A 343 -18.91 -17.17 -5.60
N ILE A 344 -19.16 -16.09 -6.36
CA ILE A 344 -18.87 -14.72 -5.94
C ILE A 344 -20.13 -13.89 -6.17
N CYS A 345 -20.66 -13.30 -5.10
CA CYS A 345 -21.86 -12.48 -5.14
C CYS A 345 -21.60 -11.11 -4.51
N LEU A 346 -21.80 -10.05 -5.29
CA LEU A 346 -21.71 -8.68 -4.81
C LEU A 346 -23.12 -8.18 -4.47
N LYS A 347 -23.38 -7.91 -3.19
CA LYS A 347 -24.67 -7.38 -2.71
C LYS A 347 -24.46 -6.01 -2.10
N TYR A 348 -25.29 -5.05 -2.50
CA TYR A 348 -25.28 -3.69 -1.93
C TYR A 348 -23.90 -3.02 -2.01
N THR A 349 -23.25 -3.02 -3.19
CA THR A 349 -21.96 -2.36 -3.47
C THR A 349 -22.12 -1.22 -4.49
N PRO A 350 -22.95 -0.19 -4.23
CA PRO A 350 -23.32 0.81 -5.24
C PRO A 350 -22.19 1.76 -5.63
N LEU A 351 -21.15 1.90 -4.78
CA LEU A 351 -20.04 2.82 -4.96
C LEU A 351 -18.78 2.16 -5.56
N LEU A 352 -18.89 0.90 -6.00
CA LEU A 352 -17.73 0.14 -6.48
C LEU A 352 -17.23 0.72 -7.80
N LEU A 353 -15.99 1.21 -7.80
CA LEU A 353 -15.36 1.91 -8.93
C LEU A 353 -14.40 1.01 -9.72
N ALA A 354 -13.69 0.12 -9.03
CA ALA A 354 -12.76 -0.80 -9.69
C ALA A 354 -12.81 -2.21 -9.10
N ILE A 355 -12.77 -3.19 -9.99
CA ILE A 355 -12.72 -4.62 -9.68
C ILE A 355 -11.49 -5.22 -10.36
N SER A 356 -10.71 -6.00 -9.61
CA SER A 356 -9.65 -6.85 -10.13
C SER A 356 -9.86 -8.26 -9.59
N VAL A 357 -9.98 -9.26 -10.47
CA VAL A 357 -10.15 -10.66 -10.05
C VAL A 357 -9.20 -11.56 -10.82
N ALA A 358 -8.46 -12.40 -10.11
CA ALA A 358 -7.72 -13.54 -10.64
C ALA A 358 -8.33 -14.84 -10.10
N MET A 359 -8.79 -15.73 -10.99
CA MET A 359 -9.41 -16.98 -10.59
C MET A 359 -8.53 -18.17 -10.89
N TYR A 360 -8.26 -18.97 -9.86
CA TYR A 360 -7.64 -20.27 -10.03
C TYR A 360 -8.74 -21.32 -10.20
N MET A 361 -8.56 -22.22 -11.17
CA MET A 361 -9.48 -23.31 -11.48
C MET A 361 -8.79 -24.64 -11.26
N THR A 362 -9.37 -25.48 -10.40
CA THR A 362 -9.04 -26.88 -10.23
C THR A 362 -10.12 -27.76 -10.85
N ASP A 363 -9.84 -29.05 -11.06
CA ASP A 363 -10.79 -30.00 -11.65
C ASP A 363 -12.11 -30.05 -10.83
N ASP A 364 -12.02 -30.05 -9.50
CA ASP A 364 -13.18 -30.05 -8.60
C ASP A 364 -14.08 -28.81 -8.77
N ILE A 365 -13.47 -27.65 -9.01
CA ILE A 365 -14.20 -26.38 -9.22
C ILE A 365 -14.85 -26.37 -10.61
N ALA A 366 -14.18 -26.91 -11.62
CA ALA A 366 -14.74 -27.06 -12.96
C ALA A 366 -16.00 -27.95 -12.93
N GLU A 367 -15.98 -29.08 -12.22
CA GLU A 367 -17.15 -29.95 -12.04
C GLU A 367 -18.31 -29.22 -11.33
N HIS A 368 -18.02 -28.43 -10.30
CA HIS A 368 -19.04 -27.63 -9.60
C HIS A 368 -19.72 -26.62 -10.55
N PHE A 369 -18.96 -26.04 -11.48
CA PHE A 369 -19.48 -25.09 -12.44
C PHE A 369 -20.33 -25.70 -13.54
N GLU A 370 -20.03 -26.92 -13.97
CA GLU A 370 -20.89 -27.67 -14.91
C GLU A 370 -22.28 -27.96 -14.33
N GLN A 371 -22.40 -28.02 -12.99
CA GLN A 371 -23.66 -28.26 -12.28
C GLN A 371 -24.44 -26.98 -11.95
N SER A 372 -23.81 -25.80 -12.05
CA SER A 372 -24.43 -24.52 -11.71
C SER A 372 -25.36 -24.03 -12.83
N SER A 373 -26.61 -23.72 -12.48
CA SER A 373 -27.61 -23.16 -13.41
C SER A 373 -27.76 -21.64 -13.28
N SER A 374 -27.01 -21.00 -12.39
CA SER A 374 -27.13 -19.57 -12.11
C SER A 374 -26.16 -18.76 -12.96
N CYS A 375 -26.63 -17.66 -13.56
CA CYS A 375 -25.81 -16.74 -14.34
C CYS A 375 -24.80 -16.01 -13.43
N ASN A 376 -23.53 -16.41 -13.49
CA ASN A 376 -22.47 -15.82 -12.68
C ASN A 376 -22.19 -14.37 -13.08
N PHE A 377 -22.32 -14.06 -14.37
CA PHE A 377 -22.23 -12.69 -14.88
C PHE A 377 -23.19 -11.74 -14.17
N ASP A 378 -24.48 -12.11 -14.07
CA ASP A 378 -25.50 -11.27 -13.43
C ASP A 378 -25.25 -11.14 -11.92
N LYS A 379 -24.82 -12.22 -11.24
CA LYS A 379 -24.52 -12.17 -9.80
C LYS A 379 -23.33 -11.27 -9.48
N PHE A 380 -22.31 -11.29 -10.33
CA PHE A 380 -21.06 -10.60 -10.08
C PHE A 380 -21.13 -9.14 -10.55
N LEU A 381 -21.63 -8.90 -11.76
CA LEU A 381 -21.63 -7.57 -12.40
C LEU A 381 -23.02 -6.90 -12.44
N GLY A 382 -24.10 -7.60 -12.05
CA GLY A 382 -25.45 -7.03 -12.14
C GLY A 382 -25.76 -5.91 -11.15
N SER A 383 -24.90 -5.67 -10.14
CA SER A 383 -25.14 -4.70 -9.05
C SER A 383 -24.01 -3.67 -8.85
N VAL A 384 -23.29 -3.30 -9.92
CA VAL A 384 -22.13 -2.38 -9.86
C VAL A 384 -22.30 -1.16 -10.79
N PRO A 385 -23.26 -0.25 -10.50
CA PRO A 385 -23.66 0.81 -11.43
C PRO A 385 -22.61 1.91 -11.67
N CYS A 386 -21.64 2.06 -10.76
CA CYS A 386 -20.58 3.07 -10.83
C CYS A 386 -19.22 2.49 -11.28
N LEU A 387 -19.19 1.24 -11.76
CA LEU A 387 -17.94 0.58 -12.14
C LEU A 387 -17.25 1.35 -13.27
N GLU A 388 -16.01 1.76 -13.04
CA GLU A 388 -15.17 2.48 -14.00
C GLU A 388 -14.08 1.60 -14.62
N ARG A 389 -13.60 0.59 -13.89
CA ARG A 389 -12.54 -0.32 -14.34
C ARG A 389 -12.80 -1.77 -13.94
N LEU A 390 -12.71 -2.68 -14.90
CA LEU A 390 -12.79 -4.11 -14.70
C LEU A 390 -11.50 -4.77 -15.19
N ILE A 391 -10.81 -5.49 -14.29
CA ILE A 391 -9.64 -6.28 -14.61
C ILE A 391 -9.94 -7.74 -14.26
N GLY A 392 -9.90 -8.59 -15.28
CA GLY A 392 -10.05 -10.03 -15.15
C GLY A 392 -8.79 -10.75 -15.55
N HIS A 393 -8.11 -11.33 -14.60
CA HIS A 393 -7.02 -12.28 -14.84
C HIS A 393 -7.57 -13.70 -14.86
N ILE A 394 -6.80 -14.62 -15.45
CA ILE A 394 -6.85 -16.09 -15.32
C ILE A 394 -8.25 -16.64 -15.00
N TYR A 395 -8.89 -17.30 -15.97
CA TYR A 395 -10.21 -17.95 -15.83
C TYR A 395 -11.41 -17.09 -15.38
N LEU A 396 -11.28 -15.78 -15.11
CA LEU A 396 -12.45 -14.94 -14.79
C LEU A 396 -13.48 -14.97 -15.92
N THR A 397 -13.04 -14.83 -17.17
CA THR A 397 -13.93 -14.84 -18.34
C THR A 397 -14.69 -16.17 -18.44
N LYS A 398 -14.01 -17.29 -18.21
CA LYS A 398 -14.61 -18.62 -18.10
C LYS A 398 -15.60 -18.74 -16.95
N TYR A 399 -15.30 -18.17 -15.78
CA TYR A 399 -16.24 -18.13 -14.66
C TYR A 399 -17.52 -17.34 -15.00
N LEU A 400 -17.37 -16.18 -15.65
CA LEU A 400 -18.48 -15.33 -16.05
C LEU A 400 -19.32 -15.96 -17.17
N SER A 401 -18.77 -16.90 -17.93
CA SER A 401 -19.47 -17.57 -19.04
C SER A 401 -20.51 -18.60 -18.55
N ILE A 402 -20.42 -19.02 -17.30
CA ILE A 402 -21.31 -20.00 -16.69
C ILE A 402 -22.72 -19.43 -16.52
N GLY A 403 -23.69 -20.11 -17.13
CA GLY A 403 -25.10 -19.70 -17.12
C GLY A 403 -25.37 -18.37 -17.83
N ASN A 404 -24.43 -17.89 -18.65
CA ASN A 404 -24.56 -16.64 -19.40
C ASN A 404 -25.33 -16.85 -20.70
N ASP A 405 -26.64 -16.56 -20.68
CA ASP A 405 -27.49 -16.50 -21.86
C ASP A 405 -27.84 -15.04 -22.19
N LEU A 406 -27.84 -14.66 -23.47
CA LEU A 406 -28.17 -13.30 -23.95
C LEU A 406 -29.62 -12.84 -23.67
N GLY A 407 -30.48 -13.72 -23.14
CA GLY A 407 -31.93 -13.50 -23.04
C GLY A 407 -32.43 -12.55 -21.95
N LYS A 408 -31.57 -11.89 -21.16
CA LYS A 408 -31.98 -10.96 -20.09
C LYS A 408 -31.59 -9.51 -20.38
N LEU A 409 -32.48 -8.60 -19.99
CA LEU A 409 -32.35 -7.14 -20.15
C LEU A 409 -30.93 -6.66 -19.80
N PRO A 410 -30.26 -5.91 -20.71
CA PRO A 410 -28.88 -5.49 -20.50
C PRO A 410 -28.75 -4.52 -19.33
N VAL A 411 -27.82 -4.82 -18.41
CA VAL A 411 -27.30 -3.83 -17.46
C VAL A 411 -26.34 -2.94 -18.25
N ALA A 412 -26.64 -1.66 -18.37
CA ALA A 412 -25.75 -0.69 -19.00
C ALA A 412 -24.68 -0.22 -18.02
N TYR A 413 -23.41 -0.40 -18.37
CA TYR A 413 -22.24 0.03 -17.60
C TYR A 413 -21.83 1.45 -17.99
N ASN A 414 -22.66 2.44 -17.64
CA ASN A 414 -22.53 3.82 -18.09
C ASN A 414 -21.26 4.55 -17.63
N HIS A 415 -20.50 3.98 -16.69
CA HIS A 415 -19.27 4.57 -16.16
C HIS A 415 -18.02 3.76 -16.53
N LEU A 416 -18.17 2.57 -17.12
CA LEU A 416 -17.05 1.66 -17.39
C LEU A 416 -16.21 2.19 -18.54
N LYS A 417 -14.97 2.58 -18.22
CA LYS A 417 -14.01 3.20 -19.16
C LYS A 417 -12.92 2.23 -19.57
N VAL A 418 -12.54 1.31 -18.68
CA VAL A 418 -11.40 0.41 -18.89
C VAL A 418 -11.82 -1.04 -18.63
N ILE A 419 -11.60 -1.90 -19.63
CA ILE A 419 -11.77 -3.35 -19.50
C ILE A 419 -10.44 -4.01 -19.86
N GLU A 420 -9.92 -4.82 -18.95
CA GLU A 420 -8.75 -5.66 -19.17
C GLU A 420 -9.12 -7.11 -18.88
N LEU A 421 -9.02 -8.00 -19.86
CA LEU A 421 -9.27 -9.43 -19.67
C LEU A 421 -8.05 -10.22 -20.17
N TYR A 422 -7.51 -11.08 -19.31
CA TYR A 422 -6.35 -11.90 -19.60
C TYR A 422 -6.71 -13.37 -19.71
N GLN A 423 -6.01 -14.08 -20.60
CA GLN A 423 -6.24 -15.50 -20.92
C GLN A 423 -7.68 -15.81 -21.36
N VAL A 424 -8.23 -15.00 -22.26
CA VAL A 424 -9.53 -15.27 -22.89
C VAL A 424 -9.38 -16.35 -23.95
N SER A 425 -10.23 -17.38 -23.89
CA SER A 425 -10.29 -18.40 -24.95
C SER A 425 -11.20 -17.96 -26.10
N PHE A 426 -10.63 -17.66 -27.26
CA PHE A 426 -11.37 -17.41 -28.50
C PHE A 426 -11.79 -18.70 -29.23
N GLU A 427 -11.54 -19.87 -28.62
CA GLU A 427 -12.10 -21.15 -29.06
C GLU A 427 -13.38 -21.50 -28.25
N ASP A 428 -13.61 -20.83 -27.11
CA ASP A 428 -14.83 -20.98 -26.31
C ASP A 428 -15.81 -19.84 -26.62
N MET A 429 -16.87 -20.18 -27.37
CA MET A 429 -17.93 -19.23 -27.73
C MET A 429 -18.60 -18.59 -26.52
N LYS A 430 -18.67 -19.27 -25.38
CA LYS A 430 -19.27 -18.72 -24.15
C LYS A 430 -18.40 -17.62 -23.56
N GLU A 431 -17.07 -17.75 -23.63
CA GLU A 431 -16.15 -16.69 -23.21
C GLU A 431 -16.22 -15.48 -24.15
N ILE A 432 -16.30 -15.70 -25.47
CA ILE A 432 -16.50 -14.62 -26.45
C ILE A 432 -17.80 -13.85 -26.14
N LEU A 433 -18.88 -14.55 -25.79
CA LEU A 433 -20.15 -13.93 -25.39
C LEU A 433 -20.00 -13.04 -24.15
N VAL A 434 -19.17 -13.41 -23.18
CA VAL A 434 -18.88 -12.55 -22.01
C VAL A 434 -18.22 -11.25 -22.46
N VAL A 435 -17.19 -11.34 -23.31
CA VAL A 435 -16.48 -10.16 -23.84
C VAL A 435 -17.44 -9.26 -24.60
N LEU A 436 -18.24 -9.82 -25.52
CA LEU A 436 -19.24 -9.08 -26.28
C LEU A 436 -20.26 -8.40 -25.37
N ARG A 437 -20.80 -9.14 -24.38
CA ARG A 437 -21.76 -8.59 -23.42
C ARG A 437 -21.17 -7.44 -22.61
N LEU A 438 -19.89 -7.49 -22.25
CA LEU A 438 -19.22 -6.38 -21.56
C LEU A 438 -19.11 -5.14 -22.45
N ILE A 439 -18.49 -5.27 -23.63
CA ILE A 439 -18.17 -4.11 -24.48
C ILE A 439 -19.42 -3.47 -25.07
N VAL A 440 -20.42 -4.26 -25.48
CA VAL A 440 -21.66 -3.74 -26.10
C VAL A 440 -22.49 -2.96 -25.08
N ASN A 441 -22.41 -3.32 -23.80
CA ASN A 441 -23.14 -2.66 -22.72
C ASN A 441 -22.34 -1.55 -22.04
N SER A 442 -21.17 -1.17 -22.56
CA SER A 442 -20.27 -0.16 -21.98
C SER A 442 -20.16 1.05 -22.92
N PRO A 443 -21.16 1.95 -22.94
CA PRO A 443 -21.18 3.08 -23.90
C PRO A 443 -20.05 4.08 -23.68
N CYS A 444 -19.44 4.09 -22.49
CA CYS A 444 -18.36 4.98 -22.11
C CYS A 444 -16.97 4.33 -22.15
N LEU A 445 -16.84 3.16 -22.79
CA LEU A 445 -15.57 2.43 -22.87
C LEU A 445 -14.54 3.24 -23.68
N GLN A 446 -13.36 3.43 -23.10
CA GLN A 446 -12.23 4.19 -23.66
C GLN A 446 -11.04 3.29 -23.99
N GLU A 447 -10.79 2.30 -23.14
CA GLU A 447 -9.66 1.38 -23.27
C GLU A 447 -10.13 -0.08 -23.13
N LEU A 448 -9.71 -0.90 -24.08
CA LEU A 448 -9.95 -2.34 -24.08
C LEU A 448 -8.63 -3.09 -24.23
N GLN A 449 -8.28 -3.92 -23.24
CA GLN A 449 -7.16 -4.84 -23.32
C GLN A 449 -7.66 -6.28 -23.23
N ILE A 450 -7.28 -7.11 -24.20
CA ILE A 450 -7.57 -8.55 -24.21
C ILE A 450 -6.27 -9.32 -24.44
N SER A 451 -5.97 -10.30 -23.60
CA SER A 451 -4.91 -11.28 -23.81
C SER A 451 -5.52 -12.66 -24.10
N GLY A 452 -5.09 -13.31 -25.16
CA GLY A 452 -5.56 -14.65 -25.55
C GLY A 452 -4.98 -15.77 -24.67
N SER A 453 -5.70 -16.89 -24.52
CA SER A 453 -5.16 -18.12 -23.93
C SER A 453 -4.51 -19.00 -25.02
N SER A 454 -3.19 -19.00 -25.12
CA SER A 454 -2.46 -19.76 -26.15
C SER A 454 -2.33 -21.24 -25.78
N ASN A 455 -3.38 -22.04 -25.99
CA ASN A 455 -3.42 -23.46 -25.59
C ASN A 455 -3.42 -24.49 -26.74
N THR A 456 -3.40 -24.10 -28.02
CA THR A 456 -3.50 -25.08 -29.12
C THR A 456 -2.54 -24.82 -30.29
N SER A 457 -1.82 -25.89 -30.61
CA SER A 457 -1.08 -26.10 -31.85
C SER A 457 -2.04 -26.23 -33.04
N THR A 458 -1.88 -25.33 -34.01
CA THR A 458 -2.22 -25.47 -35.45
C THR A 458 -3.29 -26.48 -35.85
N ALA A 459 -4.34 -25.96 -36.49
CA ALA A 459 -5.38 -26.62 -37.29
C ALA A 459 -6.65 -27.05 -36.55
N THR A 460 -7.66 -26.17 -36.58
CA THR A 460 -9.06 -26.60 -36.49
C THR A 460 -9.92 -25.65 -37.33
N GLU A 461 -10.77 -26.20 -38.19
CA GLU A 461 -11.79 -25.45 -38.93
C GLU A 461 -12.62 -24.63 -37.93
N ALA A 462 -12.84 -23.34 -38.20
CA ALA A 462 -13.67 -22.50 -37.33
C ALA A 462 -15.15 -22.87 -37.49
N PRO A 463 -15.79 -23.49 -36.49
CA PRO A 463 -17.23 -23.69 -36.53
C PRO A 463 -17.93 -22.34 -36.32
N ASP A 464 -19.06 -22.11 -36.99
CA ASP A 464 -20.04 -21.07 -36.61
C ASP A 464 -19.54 -19.61 -36.68
N LEU A 465 -18.83 -19.21 -37.75
CA LEU A 465 -18.47 -17.80 -37.99
C LEU A 465 -19.70 -16.88 -38.16
N ASP A 466 -20.85 -17.43 -38.53
CA ASP A 466 -22.15 -16.74 -38.56
C ASP A 466 -22.62 -16.30 -37.16
N PHE A 467 -21.99 -16.78 -36.09
CA PHE A 467 -22.13 -16.25 -34.73
C PHE A 467 -22.01 -14.72 -34.67
N TRP A 468 -21.03 -14.13 -35.35
CA TRP A 468 -20.79 -12.69 -35.30
C TRP A 468 -21.92 -11.89 -35.95
N GLU A 469 -22.61 -12.45 -36.94
CA GLU A 469 -23.77 -11.82 -37.58
C GLU A 469 -25.04 -11.98 -36.75
N LYS A 470 -25.17 -13.06 -35.99
CA LYS A 470 -26.33 -13.34 -35.12
C LYS A 470 -26.28 -12.55 -33.81
N GLU A 471 -25.13 -12.52 -33.15
CA GLU A 471 -25.02 -12.03 -31.77
C GLU A 471 -24.60 -10.57 -31.64
N CYS A 472 -23.97 -10.00 -32.69
CA CYS A 472 -23.57 -8.60 -32.65
C CYS A 472 -24.71 -7.69 -33.15
N PRO A 473 -25.12 -6.67 -32.38
CA PRO A 473 -26.12 -5.72 -32.84
C PRO A 473 -25.64 -4.99 -34.10
N SER A 474 -26.48 -4.95 -35.13
CA SER A 474 -26.16 -4.31 -36.42
C SER A 474 -25.90 -2.79 -36.32
N ASP A 475 -26.40 -2.14 -35.26
CA ASP A 475 -26.23 -0.70 -35.00
C ASP A 475 -25.20 -0.42 -33.88
N CYS A 476 -24.40 -1.41 -33.50
CA CYS A 476 -23.40 -1.25 -32.43
C CYS A 476 -22.33 -0.22 -32.83
N THR A 477 -22.01 0.72 -31.96
CA THR A 477 -20.93 1.70 -32.17
C THR A 477 -20.20 1.97 -30.84
N PHE A 478 -18.88 1.85 -30.85
CA PHE A 478 -18.01 2.13 -29.71
C PHE A 478 -17.50 3.58 -29.82
N SER A 479 -18.36 4.54 -29.44
CA SER A 479 -18.15 5.96 -29.74
C SER A 479 -16.98 6.61 -29.01
N LEU A 480 -16.54 6.07 -27.88
CA LEU A 480 -15.44 6.62 -27.06
C LEU A 480 -14.22 5.71 -27.00
N LEU A 481 -14.23 4.56 -27.69
CA LEU A 481 -13.12 3.60 -27.63
C LEU A 481 -11.93 4.16 -28.42
N GLU A 482 -10.90 4.59 -27.70
CA GLU A 482 -9.70 5.26 -28.21
C GLU A 482 -8.55 4.27 -28.38
N THR A 483 -8.39 3.35 -27.43
CA THR A 483 -7.26 2.41 -27.38
C THR A 483 -7.72 0.96 -27.27
N VAL A 484 -7.18 0.10 -28.13
CA VAL A 484 -7.32 -1.36 -28.04
C VAL A 484 -5.94 -2.01 -27.98
N LYS A 485 -5.76 -2.94 -27.04
CA LYS A 485 -4.55 -3.76 -26.92
C LYS A 485 -4.90 -5.24 -26.90
N MET A 486 -4.42 -5.96 -27.89
CA MET A 486 -4.60 -7.40 -28.03
C MET A 486 -3.23 -8.08 -27.83
N THR A 487 -3.04 -8.89 -26.80
CA THR A 487 -1.77 -9.61 -26.58
C THR A 487 -1.96 -11.13 -26.62
N ASP A 488 -0.87 -11.87 -26.78
CA ASP A 488 -0.87 -13.33 -26.85
C ASP A 488 -1.78 -13.90 -27.96
N MET A 489 -1.91 -13.16 -29.07
CA MET A 489 -2.82 -13.48 -30.17
C MET A 489 -2.26 -14.58 -31.06
N SER A 490 -3.07 -15.60 -31.34
CA SER A 490 -2.65 -16.75 -32.17
C SER A 490 -3.07 -16.63 -33.64
N GLY A 491 -3.95 -15.68 -33.96
CA GLY A 491 -4.53 -15.48 -35.28
C GLY A 491 -5.67 -16.46 -35.59
N VAL A 492 -6.34 -16.99 -34.56
CA VAL A 492 -7.47 -17.91 -34.78
C VAL A 492 -8.67 -17.15 -35.36
N PRO A 493 -9.57 -17.81 -36.12
CA PRO A 493 -10.61 -17.08 -36.87
C PRO A 493 -11.52 -16.17 -36.03
N HIS A 494 -11.90 -16.58 -34.81
CA HIS A 494 -12.71 -15.73 -33.92
C HIS A 494 -11.92 -14.54 -33.36
N GLU A 495 -10.60 -14.64 -33.15
CA GLU A 495 -9.78 -13.48 -32.80
C GLU A 495 -9.78 -12.46 -33.94
N MET A 496 -9.62 -12.94 -35.18
CA MET A 496 -9.58 -12.10 -36.37
C MET A 496 -10.93 -11.42 -36.64
N GLU A 497 -12.05 -12.14 -36.48
CA GLU A 497 -13.38 -11.55 -36.58
C GLU A 497 -13.69 -10.58 -35.43
N PHE A 498 -13.20 -10.83 -34.20
CA PHE A 498 -13.31 -9.87 -33.10
C PHE A 498 -12.56 -8.56 -33.40
N ILE A 499 -11.32 -8.66 -33.89
CA ILE A 499 -10.53 -7.50 -34.30
C ILE A 499 -11.25 -6.71 -35.41
N LYS A 500 -11.75 -7.41 -36.42
CA LYS A 500 -12.53 -6.82 -37.52
C LYS A 500 -13.81 -6.15 -37.02
N PHE A 501 -14.51 -6.75 -36.05
CA PHE A 501 -15.69 -6.20 -35.42
C PHE A 501 -15.37 -4.89 -34.68
N LEU A 502 -14.30 -4.85 -33.89
CA LEU A 502 -13.86 -3.63 -33.21
C LEU A 502 -13.48 -2.53 -34.20
N LEU A 503 -12.65 -2.83 -35.20
CA LEU A 503 -12.22 -1.86 -36.22
C LEU A 503 -13.38 -1.25 -37.00
N ARG A 504 -14.40 -2.06 -37.33
CA ARG A 504 -15.58 -1.64 -38.09
C ARG A 504 -16.52 -0.73 -37.28
N ASN A 505 -16.53 -0.85 -35.95
CA ASN A 505 -17.53 -0.19 -35.10
C ASN A 505 -16.95 0.89 -34.17
N SER A 506 -15.66 1.20 -34.25
CA SER A 506 -14.97 2.17 -33.37
C SER A 506 -14.52 3.42 -34.14
N PRO A 507 -15.38 4.46 -34.27
CA PRO A 507 -15.07 5.65 -35.06
C PRO A 507 -14.02 6.58 -34.43
N MET A 508 -13.84 6.54 -33.10
CA MET A 508 -12.85 7.34 -32.36
C MET A 508 -11.56 6.57 -32.03
N LEU A 509 -11.38 5.36 -32.57
CA LEU A 509 -10.20 4.55 -32.30
C LEU A 509 -8.95 5.26 -32.82
N GLU A 510 -7.97 5.47 -31.94
CA GLU A 510 -6.68 6.08 -32.27
C GLU A 510 -5.62 4.99 -32.47
N THR A 511 -5.55 4.02 -31.56
CA THR A 511 -4.51 2.98 -31.59
C THR A 511 -5.10 1.60 -31.33
N MET A 512 -4.74 0.63 -32.18
CA MET A 512 -4.91 -0.79 -31.94
C MET A 512 -3.56 -1.49 -31.97
N SER A 513 -3.07 -1.92 -30.80
CA SER A 513 -1.85 -2.69 -30.67
C SER A 513 -2.15 -4.19 -30.65
N ILE A 514 -1.41 -4.97 -31.42
CA ILE A 514 -1.53 -6.42 -31.51
C ILE A 514 -0.15 -7.03 -31.28
N THR A 515 0.00 -7.78 -30.19
CA THR A 515 1.19 -8.57 -29.88
C THR A 515 0.85 -10.05 -30.09
N PRO A 516 1.45 -10.72 -31.09
CA PRO A 516 1.25 -12.14 -31.32
C PRO A 516 1.80 -12.97 -30.17
N SER A 517 1.22 -14.16 -29.95
CA SER A 517 1.79 -15.13 -29.02
C SER A 517 3.19 -15.58 -29.47
N VAL A 518 4.07 -15.81 -28.50
CA VAL A 518 5.42 -16.34 -28.71
C VAL A 518 5.42 -17.69 -29.43
N TYR A 519 4.33 -18.44 -29.37
CA TYR A 519 4.18 -19.74 -30.02
C TYR A 519 3.80 -19.65 -31.50
N VAL A 520 3.42 -18.48 -32.01
CA VAL A 520 3.10 -18.29 -33.43
C VAL A 520 4.40 -18.04 -34.20
N THR A 521 4.91 -19.06 -34.88
CA THR A 521 6.11 -18.93 -35.74
C THR A 521 5.76 -18.55 -37.17
N ASP A 522 4.77 -19.22 -37.79
CA ASP A 522 4.48 -19.08 -39.24
C ASP A 522 3.17 -18.32 -39.54
N GLY A 523 2.28 -18.14 -38.55
CA GLY A 523 0.97 -17.51 -38.72
C GLY A 523 0.97 -15.96 -38.73
N ARG A 524 2.06 -15.33 -38.26
CA ARG A 524 2.13 -13.86 -38.07
C ARG A 524 1.93 -13.09 -39.38
N LEU A 525 2.51 -13.58 -40.48
CA LEU A 525 2.39 -12.94 -41.79
C LEU A 525 0.95 -12.99 -42.31
N ASN A 526 0.24 -14.10 -42.08
CA ASN A 526 -1.15 -14.24 -42.51
C ASN A 526 -2.07 -13.28 -41.73
N MET A 527 -1.87 -13.16 -40.41
CA MET A 527 -2.58 -12.15 -39.60
C MET A 527 -2.36 -10.75 -40.16
N LEU A 528 -1.11 -10.36 -40.42
CA LEU A 528 -0.79 -9.05 -41.01
C LEU A 528 -1.48 -8.83 -42.36
N ILE A 529 -1.46 -9.82 -43.25
CA ILE A 529 -2.12 -9.74 -44.56
C ILE A 529 -3.63 -9.51 -44.41
N GLU A 530 -4.27 -10.18 -43.44
CA GLU A 530 -5.70 -10.00 -43.17
C GLU A 530 -6.02 -8.66 -42.52
N LEU A 531 -5.24 -8.23 -41.52
CA LEU A 531 -5.42 -6.95 -40.82
C LEU A 531 -5.38 -5.75 -41.77
N VAL A 532 -4.51 -5.80 -42.78
CA VAL A 532 -4.42 -4.74 -43.81
C VAL A 532 -5.69 -4.66 -44.66
N ARG A 533 -6.47 -5.74 -44.77
CA ARG A 533 -7.72 -5.78 -45.55
C ARG A 533 -8.93 -5.31 -44.76
N PHE A 534 -8.85 -5.21 -43.44
CA PHE A 534 -9.98 -4.82 -42.60
C PHE A 534 -10.31 -3.34 -42.76
N ARG A 535 -11.61 -3.06 -42.95
CA ARG A 535 -12.13 -1.70 -42.99
C ARG A 535 -12.16 -1.13 -41.58
N ARG A 536 -11.85 0.16 -41.48
CA ARG A 536 -11.82 0.91 -40.21
C ARG A 536 -12.91 1.97 -40.25
N ALA A 537 -13.65 2.13 -39.15
CA ALA A 537 -14.55 3.27 -38.98
C ALA A 537 -13.78 4.56 -38.70
N SER A 538 -12.72 4.48 -37.88
CA SER A 538 -11.82 5.60 -37.63
C SER A 538 -10.81 5.76 -38.78
N ALA A 539 -10.70 6.98 -39.30
CA ALA A 539 -9.67 7.35 -40.27
C ALA A 539 -8.30 7.60 -39.62
N GLN A 540 -8.26 7.76 -38.29
CA GLN A 540 -7.04 8.03 -37.52
C GLN A 540 -6.45 6.76 -36.88
N ALA A 541 -7.22 5.66 -36.83
CA ALA A 541 -6.80 4.41 -36.21
C ALA A 541 -5.51 3.88 -36.83
N GLU A 542 -4.45 3.83 -36.02
CA GLU A 542 -3.20 3.15 -36.32
C GLU A 542 -3.26 1.70 -35.80
N ILE A 543 -2.87 0.74 -36.64
CA ILE A 543 -2.73 -0.66 -36.23
C ILE A 543 -1.23 -0.92 -36.04
N ILE A 544 -0.82 -1.13 -34.80
CA ILE A 544 0.56 -1.39 -34.41
C ILE A 544 0.72 -2.88 -34.15
N PHE A 545 1.52 -3.54 -34.97
CA PHE A 545 1.83 -4.96 -34.78
C PHE A 545 3.20 -5.06 -34.10
N ILE A 546 3.22 -5.48 -32.83
CA ILE A 546 4.42 -5.48 -32.00
C ILE A 546 5.11 -6.83 -32.12
N GLN A 547 6.41 -6.80 -32.36
CA GLN A 547 7.27 -7.97 -32.38
C GLN A 547 8.13 -7.94 -31.12
N ASP A 548 7.78 -8.78 -30.14
CA ASP A 548 8.64 -9.09 -29.00
C ASP A 548 9.77 -10.07 -29.41
#